data_AF-A0A646KFA6-F1
#
_entry.id   AF-A0A646KFA6-F1
#
_cell.length_a   1.000
_cell.length_b   1.000
_cell.length_c   1.000
_cell.angle_alpha   90.00
_cell.angle_beta   90.00
_cell.angle_gamma   90.00
#
_symmetry.space_group_name_H-M   'P 1'
#
loop_
_entity.id
_entity.type
_entity.pdbx_description
1 polymer ?
#
loop_
_entity_poly.entity_id
_entity_poly.type
_entity_poly.pdbx_seq_one_letter_code
_entity_poly.pdbx_strand_id
1 'polypeptide(L)'
;MSITYSSIADDRPIISVEAYAAVEAAADRLPALYVPSVLEHAAELLTSLWAIGGEHSVPPAQWSWTENMAEGVLDLAACPYERDLEIERTDAEITSLTGFLFEALVSEEIGLRAQLGARRDYVVVDRGPATPRGGRSGDSDILVAISNDGGWFFAFSGMHVRRMPVMAPASPAGAHQVAEAIRAFVHGEFGDVFARPAAAGRGWFSR
;
A
#
# COMPACT_ATOMS: atom_id res chain seq x y z
N MET A 1 -32.43 -8.04 -42.69
CA MET A 1 -32.73 -8.47 -41.31
C MET A 1 -31.40 -8.50 -40.58
N SER A 2 -31.07 -7.40 -39.89
CA SER A 2 -29.84 -7.24 -39.12
C SER A 2 -29.96 -7.96 -37.79
N ILE A 3 -28.88 -8.62 -37.37
CA ILE A 3 -28.64 -8.87 -35.95
C ILE A 3 -27.22 -8.42 -35.66
N THR A 4 -27.10 -7.20 -35.15
CA THR A 4 -25.94 -6.70 -34.44
C THR A 4 -26.04 -7.20 -33.00
N TYR A 5 -25.10 -8.03 -32.55
CA TYR A 5 -24.79 -8.16 -31.12
C TYR A 5 -23.40 -7.57 -30.91
N SER A 6 -23.36 -6.25 -30.72
CA SER A 6 -22.23 -5.57 -30.12
C SER A 6 -22.40 -5.73 -28.60
N SER A 7 -21.89 -6.84 -28.05
CA SER A 7 -21.70 -6.94 -26.61
C SER A 7 -20.32 -6.37 -26.33
N ILE A 8 -20.29 -5.10 -25.91
CA ILE A 8 -19.13 -4.55 -25.22
C ILE A 8 -18.99 -5.43 -23.97
N ALA A 9 -18.04 -6.36 -23.99
CA ALA A 9 -17.61 -7.04 -22.79
C ALA A 9 -17.22 -5.93 -21.80
N ASP A 10 -17.78 -5.97 -20.59
CA ASP A 10 -17.36 -5.12 -19.49
C ASP A 10 -15.88 -5.44 -19.29
N ASP A 11 -15.00 -4.57 -19.80
CA ASP A 11 -13.54 -4.77 -19.87
C ASP A 11 -12.89 -4.65 -18.48
N ARG A 12 -13.70 -4.77 -17.42
CA ARG A 12 -13.26 -4.81 -16.05
C ARG A 12 -12.69 -6.20 -15.79
N PRO A 13 -11.43 -6.30 -15.35
CA PRO A 13 -10.83 -7.58 -15.02
C PRO A 13 -11.68 -8.28 -13.95
N ILE A 14 -11.98 -9.56 -14.20
CA ILE A 14 -12.72 -10.37 -13.24
C ILE A 14 -11.75 -10.70 -12.11
N ILE A 15 -11.97 -10.09 -10.95
CA ILE A 15 -11.22 -10.40 -9.73
C ILE A 15 -11.92 -11.56 -9.03
N SER A 16 -11.19 -12.66 -8.78
CA SER A 16 -11.69 -13.71 -7.91
C SER A 16 -11.67 -13.26 -6.46
N VAL A 17 -12.79 -13.43 -5.74
CA VAL A 17 -12.87 -13.19 -4.29
C VAL A 17 -11.81 -14.01 -3.53
N GLU A 18 -11.53 -15.22 -4.00
CA GLU A 18 -10.50 -16.09 -3.41
C GLU A 18 -9.09 -15.53 -3.64
N ALA A 19 -8.85 -14.90 -4.80
CA ALA A 19 -7.55 -14.28 -5.09
C ALA A 19 -7.33 -13.05 -4.22
N TYR A 20 -8.36 -12.20 -4.08
CA TYR A 20 -8.28 -11.03 -3.22
C TYR A 20 -8.01 -11.42 -1.76
N ALA A 21 -8.76 -12.39 -1.22
CA ALA A 21 -8.54 -12.87 0.14
C ALA A 21 -7.13 -13.47 0.36
N ALA A 22 -6.59 -14.19 -0.64
CA ALA A 22 -5.24 -14.73 -0.57
C ALA A 22 -4.16 -13.62 -0.56
N VAL A 23 -4.35 -12.57 -1.35
CA VAL A 23 -3.46 -11.40 -1.41
C VAL A 23 -3.54 -10.59 -0.12
N GLU A 24 -4.74 -10.34 0.40
CA GLU A 24 -4.95 -9.63 1.67
C GLU A 24 -4.26 -10.37 2.83
N ALA A 25 -4.45 -11.70 2.93
CA ALA A 25 -3.77 -12.53 3.92
C ALA A 25 -2.24 -12.58 3.75
N ALA A 26 -1.72 -12.32 2.54
CA ALA A 26 -0.29 -12.14 2.32
C ALA A 26 0.16 -10.77 2.85
N ALA A 27 -0.55 -9.69 2.49
CA ALA A 27 -0.26 -8.32 2.92
C ALA A 27 -0.21 -8.18 4.46
N ASP A 28 -1.11 -8.85 5.18
CA ASP A 28 -1.18 -8.81 6.65
C ASP A 28 0.08 -9.32 7.37
N ARG A 29 0.89 -10.13 6.70
CA ARG A 29 2.12 -10.69 7.28
C ARG A 29 3.35 -9.84 6.98
N LEU A 30 3.23 -8.88 6.06
CA LEU A 30 4.35 -8.12 5.52
C LEU A 30 4.57 -6.80 6.28
N PRO A 31 5.82 -6.34 6.36
CA PRO A 31 6.20 -5.10 7.04
C PRO A 31 5.92 -3.87 6.16
N ALA A 32 4.69 -3.75 5.64
CA ALA A 32 4.26 -2.70 4.74
C ALA A 32 2.75 -2.47 4.87
N LEU A 33 2.28 -1.28 4.48
CA LEU A 33 0.86 -1.05 4.19
C LEU A 33 0.65 -1.13 2.69
N TYR A 34 -0.46 -1.75 2.28
CA TYR A 34 -0.86 -1.86 0.87
C TYR A 34 -2.20 -1.18 0.71
N VAL A 35 -2.30 -0.25 -0.24
CA VAL A 35 -3.58 0.42 -0.50
C VAL A 35 -4.50 -0.46 -1.36
N PRO A 36 -5.83 -0.23 -1.34
CA PRO A 36 -6.78 -1.07 -2.07
C PRO A 36 -6.43 -1.29 -3.54
N SER A 37 -5.99 -0.25 -4.25
CA SER A 37 -5.63 -0.37 -5.67
C SER A 37 -4.48 -1.35 -5.94
N VAL A 38 -3.53 -1.49 -5.01
CA VAL A 38 -2.42 -2.43 -5.13
C VAL A 38 -2.87 -3.85 -4.83
N LEU A 39 -3.74 -4.03 -3.83
CA LEU A 39 -4.34 -5.32 -3.50
C LEU A 39 -5.23 -5.82 -4.64
N GLU A 40 -6.02 -4.94 -5.24
CA GLU A 40 -6.84 -5.22 -6.42
C GLU A 40 -5.98 -5.66 -7.59
N HIS A 41 -4.93 -4.89 -7.94
CA HIS A 41 -4.03 -5.25 -9.03
C HIS A 41 -3.34 -6.60 -8.81
N ALA A 42 -2.86 -6.86 -7.60
CA ALA A 42 -2.28 -8.16 -7.26
C ALA A 42 -3.31 -9.30 -7.37
N ALA A 43 -4.57 -9.07 -6.95
CA ALA A 43 -5.64 -10.06 -7.07
C ALA A 43 -6.02 -10.34 -8.54
N GLU A 44 -6.00 -9.33 -9.41
CA GLU A 44 -6.18 -9.48 -10.86
C GLU A 44 -5.09 -10.35 -11.48
N LEU A 45 -3.82 -10.08 -11.13
CA LEU A 45 -2.68 -10.86 -11.59
C LEU A 45 -2.77 -12.32 -11.10
N LEU A 46 -3.13 -12.52 -9.84
CA LEU A 46 -3.28 -13.86 -9.28
C LEU A 46 -4.45 -14.62 -9.92
N THR A 47 -5.58 -13.94 -10.16
CA THR A 47 -6.73 -14.52 -10.87
C THR A 47 -6.35 -14.95 -12.28
N SER A 48 -5.58 -14.11 -12.99
CA SER A 48 -5.09 -14.41 -14.34
C SER A 48 -4.15 -15.62 -14.35
N LEU A 49 -3.23 -15.72 -13.38
CA LEU A 49 -2.33 -16.86 -13.25
C LEU A 49 -3.09 -18.17 -12.98
N TRP A 50 -4.10 -18.14 -12.11
CA TRP A 50 -4.94 -19.30 -11.85
C TRP A 50 -5.79 -19.72 -13.06
N ALA A 51 -6.30 -18.75 -13.83
CA ALA A 51 -7.03 -19.03 -15.06
C ALA A 51 -6.13 -19.74 -16.08
N ILE A 52 -4.92 -19.22 -16.31
CA ILE A 52 -3.90 -19.86 -17.17
C ILE A 52 -3.55 -21.26 -16.63
N GLY A 53 -3.39 -21.42 -15.32
CA GLY A 53 -3.22 -22.72 -14.68
C GLY A 53 -4.33 -23.71 -15.05
N GLY A 54 -5.59 -23.27 -14.97
CA GLY A 54 -6.76 -24.04 -15.34
C GLY A 54 -6.72 -24.53 -16.79
N GLU A 55 -6.32 -23.66 -17.73
CA GLU A 55 -6.13 -24.02 -19.15
C GLU A 55 -5.08 -25.13 -19.33
N HIS A 56 -4.09 -25.18 -18.45
CA HIS A 56 -3.03 -26.20 -18.42
C HIS A 56 -3.29 -27.34 -17.42
N SER A 57 -4.54 -27.53 -16.98
CA SER A 57 -4.95 -28.61 -16.05
C SER A 57 -4.32 -28.52 -14.64
N VAL A 58 -3.95 -27.33 -14.20
CA VAL A 58 -3.46 -27.02 -12.85
C VAL A 58 -4.50 -26.16 -12.10
N PRO A 59 -5.50 -26.77 -11.43
CA PRO A 59 -6.55 -26.04 -10.73
C PRO A 59 -6.00 -25.26 -9.51
N PRO A 60 -6.67 -24.18 -9.06
CA PRO A 60 -6.27 -23.34 -7.91
C PRO A 60 -5.80 -24.13 -6.68
N ALA A 61 -6.48 -25.22 -6.31
CA ALA A 61 -6.12 -26.05 -5.16
C ALA A 61 -4.70 -26.65 -5.24
N GLN A 62 -4.18 -26.92 -6.45
CA GLN A 62 -2.83 -27.45 -6.66
C GLN A 62 -1.74 -26.38 -6.54
N TRP A 63 -2.10 -25.09 -6.60
CA TRP A 63 -1.16 -23.99 -6.37
C TRP A 63 -0.73 -23.87 -4.90
N SER A 64 -1.36 -24.60 -3.99
CA SER A 64 -0.88 -24.75 -2.60
C SER A 64 0.54 -25.34 -2.50
N TRP A 65 1.02 -26.03 -3.54
CA TRP A 65 2.40 -26.52 -3.64
C TRP A 65 3.41 -25.41 -3.94
N THR A 66 2.95 -24.27 -4.46
CA THR A 66 3.78 -23.09 -4.62
C THR A 66 3.70 -22.29 -3.31
N GLU A 67 4.69 -22.50 -2.44
CA GLU A 67 4.83 -21.68 -1.24
C GLU A 67 4.91 -20.20 -1.65
N ASN A 68 4.02 -19.36 -1.10
CA ASN A 68 4.06 -17.90 -1.21
C ASN A 68 3.71 -17.27 -2.59
N MET A 69 2.93 -17.93 -3.46
CA MET A 69 2.52 -17.34 -4.74
C MET A 69 1.80 -15.98 -4.59
N ALA A 70 0.83 -15.88 -3.67
CA ALA A 70 0.10 -14.63 -3.45
C ALA A 70 1.02 -13.49 -2.97
N GLU A 71 2.03 -13.80 -2.15
CA GLU A 71 3.06 -12.84 -1.76
C GLU A 71 3.93 -12.44 -2.95
N GLY A 72 4.35 -13.38 -3.79
CA GLY A 72 5.14 -13.06 -4.99
C GLY A 72 4.39 -12.17 -5.99
N VAL A 73 3.08 -12.40 -6.19
CA VAL A 73 2.24 -11.53 -7.03
C VAL A 73 2.05 -10.15 -6.40
N LEU A 74 1.85 -10.09 -5.09
CA LEU A 74 1.77 -8.82 -4.36
C LEU A 74 3.07 -8.01 -4.47
N ASP A 75 4.22 -8.68 -4.39
CA ASP A 75 5.54 -8.06 -4.56
C ASP A 75 5.73 -7.50 -5.97
N LEU A 76 5.30 -8.24 -6.99
CA LEU A 76 5.33 -7.77 -8.38
C LEU A 76 4.43 -6.55 -8.58
N ALA A 77 3.22 -6.57 -8.02
CA ALA A 77 2.28 -5.45 -8.09
C ALA A 77 2.79 -4.22 -7.32
N ALA A 78 3.51 -4.42 -6.22
CA ALA A 78 4.03 -3.35 -5.37
C ALA A 78 5.37 -2.77 -5.83
N CYS A 79 6.15 -3.53 -6.60
CA CYS A 79 7.49 -3.17 -7.07
C CYS A 79 7.59 -1.73 -7.67
N PRO A 80 6.65 -1.27 -8.52
CA PRO A 80 6.70 0.09 -9.06
C PRO A 80 6.62 1.20 -8.00
N TYR A 81 6.03 0.89 -6.83
CA TYR A 81 5.81 1.87 -5.76
C TYR A 81 6.92 1.86 -4.71
N GLU A 82 7.77 0.83 -4.67
CA GLU A 82 8.90 0.77 -3.74
C GLU A 82 10.05 1.71 -4.17
N ARG A 83 10.34 1.72 -5.47
CA ARG A 83 11.41 2.52 -6.06
C ARG A 83 10.99 3.00 -7.43
N ASP A 84 10.69 4.28 -7.54
CA ASP A 84 10.54 4.91 -8.84
C ASP A 84 11.95 5.25 -9.36
N LEU A 85 12.67 4.22 -9.83
CA LEU A 85 14.10 4.31 -10.21
C LEU A 85 14.35 5.21 -11.43
N GLU A 86 13.30 5.57 -12.16
CA GLU A 86 13.43 6.20 -13.47
C GLU A 86 13.23 7.72 -13.43
N ILE A 87 12.56 8.27 -12.42
CA ILE A 87 12.23 9.70 -12.34
C ILE A 87 12.32 10.21 -10.89
N GLU A 88 13.28 11.10 -10.62
CA GLU A 88 13.31 11.85 -9.36
C GLU A 88 12.23 12.94 -9.37
N ARG A 89 11.36 12.96 -8.35
CA ARG A 89 10.33 13.98 -8.18
C ARG A 89 10.93 15.32 -7.81
N THR A 90 10.43 16.36 -8.44
CA THR A 90 10.75 17.74 -8.12
C THR A 90 10.17 18.15 -6.76
N ASP A 91 10.76 19.18 -6.16
CA ASP A 91 10.24 19.78 -4.93
C ASP A 91 8.78 20.23 -5.02
N ALA A 92 8.35 20.68 -6.20
CA ALA A 92 6.98 21.12 -6.46
C ALA A 92 6.00 19.93 -6.47
N GLU A 93 6.40 18.81 -7.05
CA GLU A 93 5.61 17.57 -7.05
C GLU A 93 5.48 17.01 -5.63
N ILE A 94 6.58 16.94 -4.88
CA ILE A 94 6.57 16.51 -3.48
C ILE A 94 5.65 17.41 -2.65
N THR A 95 5.77 18.74 -2.78
CA THR A 95 4.91 19.67 -2.06
C THR A 95 3.43 19.48 -2.40
N SER A 96 3.11 19.24 -3.68
CA SER A 96 1.74 19.01 -4.14
C SER A 96 1.17 17.70 -3.59
N LEU A 97 1.93 16.61 -3.65
CA LEU A 97 1.54 15.30 -3.12
C LEU A 97 1.37 15.33 -1.60
N THR A 98 2.27 15.99 -0.87
CA THR A 98 2.11 16.23 0.58
C THR A 98 0.84 17.05 0.86
N GLY A 99 0.54 18.05 0.02
CA GLY A 99 -0.70 18.84 0.11
C GLY A 99 -1.96 17.97 -0.04
N PHE A 100 -2.03 17.15 -1.10
CA PHE A 100 -3.14 16.21 -1.29
C PHE A 100 -3.29 15.21 -0.15
N LEU A 101 -2.17 14.69 0.38
CA LEU A 101 -2.18 13.81 1.55
C LEU A 101 -2.74 14.55 2.77
N PHE A 102 -2.28 15.77 3.05
CA PHE A 102 -2.76 16.57 4.17
C PHE A 102 -4.26 16.83 4.07
N GLU A 103 -4.74 17.30 2.91
CA GLU A 103 -6.17 17.55 2.66
C GLU A 103 -7.01 16.28 2.84
N ALA A 104 -6.54 15.14 2.35
CA ALA A 104 -7.22 13.86 2.54
C ALA A 104 -7.28 13.46 4.02
N LEU A 105 -6.16 13.55 4.75
CA LEU A 105 -6.09 13.19 6.17
C LEU A 105 -7.06 13.99 7.05
N VAL A 106 -7.19 15.30 6.79
CA VAL A 106 -8.05 16.20 7.60
C VAL A 106 -9.47 16.33 7.07
N SER A 107 -9.80 15.67 5.96
CA SER A 107 -11.15 15.66 5.39
C SER A 107 -12.18 15.09 6.37
N GLU A 108 -13.46 15.42 6.19
CA GLU A 108 -14.54 14.87 7.04
C GLU A 108 -14.65 13.34 6.95
N GLU A 109 -14.25 12.75 5.82
CA GLU A 109 -14.28 11.31 5.58
C GLU A 109 -13.21 10.56 6.38
N ILE A 110 -11.98 11.09 6.41
CA ILE A 110 -10.86 10.46 7.14
C ILE A 110 -10.83 10.91 8.61
N GLY A 111 -11.06 12.20 8.87
CA GLY A 111 -11.27 12.75 10.20
C GLY A 111 -10.06 12.73 11.13
N LEU A 112 -8.84 12.63 10.60
CA LEU A 112 -7.63 12.60 11.41
C LEU A 112 -7.15 14.02 11.74
N ARG A 113 -6.52 14.16 12.92
CA ARG A 113 -5.79 15.37 13.27
C ARG A 113 -4.39 15.28 12.68
N ALA A 114 -4.07 16.22 11.80
CA ALA A 114 -2.78 16.25 11.14
C ALA A 114 -2.27 17.69 11.01
N GLN A 115 -0.96 17.83 10.86
CA GLN A 115 -0.27 19.08 10.60
C GLN A 115 0.83 18.87 9.56
N LEU A 116 1.06 19.88 8.73
CA LEU A 116 2.22 19.86 7.84
C LEU A 116 3.52 19.85 8.66
N GLY A 117 4.48 19.05 8.21
CA GLY A 117 5.79 18.97 8.81
C GLY A 117 6.57 20.29 8.72
N ALA A 118 7.65 20.39 9.50
CA ALA A 118 8.59 21.51 9.38
C ALA A 118 9.32 21.53 8.02
N ARG A 119 9.31 20.40 7.31
CA ARG A 119 9.76 20.27 5.92
C ARG A 119 8.56 19.89 5.06
N ARG A 120 8.65 20.22 3.77
CA ARG A 120 7.58 20.08 2.76
C ARG A 120 7.25 18.65 2.34
N ASP A 121 8.02 17.67 2.78
CA ASP A 121 8.00 16.27 2.34
C ASP A 121 7.20 15.34 3.26
N TYR A 122 6.62 15.86 4.35
CA TYR A 122 5.85 15.04 5.28
C TYR A 122 4.71 15.76 6.00
N VAL A 123 3.76 14.95 6.47
CA VAL A 123 2.67 15.31 7.37
C VAL A 123 2.87 14.57 8.69
N VAL A 124 2.56 15.23 9.81
CA VAL A 124 2.49 14.59 11.13
C VAL A 124 1.03 14.40 11.49
N VAL A 125 0.67 13.17 11.83
CA VAL A 125 -0.67 12.74 12.23
C VAL A 125 -0.64 12.40 13.71
N ASP A 126 -1.56 13.00 14.47
CA ASP A 126 -1.72 12.69 15.89
C ASP A 126 -2.02 11.21 16.05
N ARG A 127 -1.38 10.58 17.01
CA ARG A 127 -1.74 9.20 17.34
C ARG A 127 -3.14 9.10 17.92
N GLY A 128 -3.80 8.00 17.62
CA GLY A 128 -5.06 7.58 18.23
C GLY A 128 -4.85 6.70 19.47
N PRO A 129 -5.92 6.44 20.23
CA PRO A 129 -5.88 5.58 21.42
C PRO A 129 -5.55 4.11 21.09
N ALA A 130 -5.86 3.67 19.87
CA ALA A 130 -5.61 2.31 19.38
C ALA A 130 -4.32 2.19 18.54
N THR A 131 -3.64 3.32 18.27
CA THR A 131 -2.41 3.30 17.48
C THR A 131 -1.32 2.52 18.22
N PRO A 132 -0.65 1.56 17.55
CA PRO A 132 0.48 0.84 18.13
C PRO A 132 1.49 1.78 18.78
N ARG A 133 2.05 1.37 19.92
CA ARG A 133 3.08 2.15 20.62
C ARG A 133 4.42 2.01 19.92
N GLY A 134 5.12 3.13 19.78
CA GLY A 134 6.46 3.11 19.19
C GLY A 134 7.13 4.48 19.18
N GLY A 135 8.27 4.55 18.50
CA GLY A 135 9.20 5.68 18.61
C GLY A 135 9.97 5.67 19.93
N ARG A 136 10.75 6.73 20.18
CA ARG A 136 11.69 6.78 21.32
C ARG A 136 10.99 6.81 22.69
N SER A 137 9.83 7.45 22.77
CA SER A 137 9.03 7.57 24.00
C SER A 137 7.97 6.47 24.14
N GLY A 138 7.73 5.68 23.10
CA GLY A 138 6.58 4.75 23.01
C GLY A 138 5.25 5.43 22.69
N ASP A 139 5.20 6.76 22.69
CA ASP A 139 3.99 7.55 22.48
C ASP A 139 4.13 8.62 21.39
N SER A 140 5.02 8.39 20.41
CA SER A 140 5.23 9.29 19.28
C SER A 140 4.02 9.35 18.33
N ASP A 141 3.78 10.53 17.76
CA ASP A 141 2.88 10.74 16.62
C ASP A 141 3.38 10.01 15.36
N ILE A 142 2.57 10.00 14.30
CA ILE A 142 2.91 9.31 13.04
C ILE A 142 3.37 10.34 12.01
N LEU A 143 4.57 10.17 11.48
CA LEU A 143 5.06 10.87 10.31
C LEU A 143 4.67 10.08 9.07
N VAL A 144 4.08 10.74 8.07
CA VAL A 144 3.73 10.17 6.77
C VAL A 144 4.36 11.04 5.69
N ALA A 145 5.06 10.44 4.74
CA ALA A 145 5.90 11.15 3.80
C ALA A 145 5.99 10.43 2.46
N ILE A 146 6.51 11.14 1.47
CA ILE A 146 6.90 10.58 0.17
C ILE A 146 8.33 10.98 -0.15
N SER A 147 9.13 10.01 -0.61
CA SER A 147 10.51 10.27 -1.03
C SER A 147 10.57 10.88 -2.43
N ASN A 148 11.62 11.65 -2.70
CA ASN A 148 11.94 12.16 -4.04
C ASN A 148 12.25 11.04 -5.05
N ASP A 149 12.91 9.97 -4.60
CA ASP A 149 13.39 8.85 -5.41
C ASP A 149 12.71 7.50 -5.07
N GLY A 150 11.61 7.55 -4.31
CA GLY A 150 10.98 6.35 -3.76
C GLY A 150 9.50 6.50 -3.48
N GLY A 151 8.92 5.52 -2.80
CA GLY A 151 7.50 5.49 -2.48
C GLY A 151 7.06 6.36 -1.31
N TRP A 152 5.80 6.19 -0.96
CA TRP A 152 5.25 6.64 0.31
C TRP A 152 5.80 5.81 1.47
N PHE A 153 5.95 6.43 2.63
CA PHE A 153 6.31 5.74 3.85
C PHE A 153 5.70 6.42 5.07
N PHE A 154 5.63 5.66 6.16
CA PHE A 154 5.29 6.17 7.47
C PHE A 154 6.29 5.69 8.53
N ALA A 155 6.39 6.45 9.62
CA ALA A 155 7.24 6.15 10.76
C ALA A 155 6.67 6.80 12.01
N PHE A 156 7.08 6.35 13.19
CA PHE A 156 6.87 7.17 14.39
C PHE A 156 7.73 8.44 14.31
N SER A 157 7.17 9.57 14.72
CA SER A 157 7.84 10.86 14.70
C SER A 157 9.07 10.85 15.62
N GLY A 158 10.24 11.12 15.05
CA GLY A 158 11.53 11.06 15.73
C GLY A 158 12.68 10.76 14.77
N MET A 159 13.89 11.25 15.08
CA MET A 159 15.07 10.93 14.27
C MET A 159 15.47 9.45 14.44
N HIS A 160 15.87 8.79 13.34
CA HIS A 160 16.38 7.40 13.27
C HIS A 160 15.34 6.29 13.54
N VAL A 161 14.07 6.53 13.25
CA VAL A 161 13.02 5.50 13.39
C VAL A 161 12.91 4.67 12.11
N ARG A 162 12.61 3.36 12.27
CA ARG A 162 12.28 2.44 11.17
C ARG A 162 11.19 3.07 10.30
N ARG A 163 11.45 3.20 9.01
CA ARG A 163 10.45 3.60 8.00
C ARG A 163 9.73 2.37 7.51
N MET A 164 8.42 2.45 7.39
CA MET A 164 7.56 1.41 6.85
C MET A 164 6.97 1.93 5.55
N PRO A 165 7.09 1.19 4.44
CA PRO A 165 6.55 1.62 3.17
C PRO A 165 5.01 1.62 3.21
N VAL A 166 4.43 2.48 2.39
CA VAL A 166 3.04 2.40 1.97
C VAL A 166 3.04 2.20 0.47
N MET A 167 2.66 1.01 0.01
CA MET A 167 2.62 0.67 -1.41
C MET A 167 1.40 1.35 -2.00
N ALA A 168 1.64 2.48 -2.68
CA ALA A 168 0.60 3.29 -3.30
C ALA A 168 1.18 4.12 -4.46
N PRO A 169 0.38 4.46 -5.47
CA PRO A 169 0.79 5.39 -6.52
C PRO A 169 1.18 6.77 -5.96
N ALA A 170 2.19 7.41 -6.55
CA ALA A 170 2.54 8.79 -6.25
C ALA A 170 1.64 9.77 -7.03
N SER A 171 0.35 9.77 -6.70
CA SER A 171 -0.68 10.58 -7.35
C SER A 171 -1.67 11.14 -6.31
N PRO A 172 -2.56 12.09 -6.68
CA PRO A 172 -3.59 12.59 -5.76
C PRO A 172 -4.51 11.46 -5.24
N ALA A 173 -4.91 10.54 -6.11
CA ALA A 173 -5.71 9.38 -5.71
C ALA A 173 -4.93 8.45 -4.78
N GLY A 174 -3.63 8.23 -5.06
CA GLY A 174 -2.76 7.46 -4.18
C GLY A 174 -2.58 8.11 -2.81
N ALA A 175 -2.45 9.44 -2.74
CA ALA A 175 -2.38 10.17 -1.48
C ALA A 175 -3.65 10.00 -0.62
N HIS A 176 -4.83 9.97 -1.26
CA HIS A 176 -6.08 9.67 -0.58
C HIS A 176 -6.10 8.25 -0.01
N GLN A 177 -5.70 7.26 -0.81
CA GLN A 177 -5.61 5.87 -0.34
C GLN A 177 -4.55 5.67 0.76
N VAL A 178 -3.45 6.43 0.72
CA VAL A 178 -2.48 6.49 1.83
C VAL A 178 -3.15 7.03 3.08
N ALA A 179 -3.96 8.08 2.99
CA ALA A 179 -4.70 8.62 4.12
C ALA A 179 -5.64 7.58 4.75
N GLU A 180 -6.35 6.78 3.94
CA GLU A 180 -7.18 5.66 4.41
C GLU A 180 -6.35 4.60 5.14
N ALA A 181 -5.22 4.20 4.56
CA ALA A 181 -4.33 3.22 5.19
C ALA A 181 -3.76 3.73 6.53
N ILE A 182 -3.43 5.02 6.62
CA ILE A 182 -2.97 5.64 7.87
C ILE A 182 -4.10 5.73 8.89
N ARG A 183 -5.33 6.04 8.47
CA ARG A 183 -6.52 6.01 9.33
C ARG A 183 -6.72 4.63 9.95
N ALA A 184 -6.70 3.58 9.13
CA ALA A 184 -6.82 2.21 9.59
C ALA A 184 -5.68 1.83 10.55
N PHE A 185 -4.43 2.23 10.26
CA PHE A 185 -3.31 2.04 11.18
C PHE A 185 -3.51 2.77 12.52
N VAL A 186 -3.93 4.04 12.50
CA VAL A 186 -4.17 4.87 13.69
C VAL A 186 -5.30 4.27 14.56
N HIS A 187 -6.32 3.68 13.94
CA HIS A 187 -7.39 2.97 14.62
C HIS A 187 -7.04 1.52 15.01
N GLY A 188 -5.82 1.06 14.73
CA GLY A 188 -5.34 -0.25 15.13
C GLY A 188 -5.88 -1.41 14.28
N GLU A 189 -6.49 -1.12 13.13
CA GLU A 189 -7.10 -2.12 12.24
C GLU A 189 -6.05 -3.09 11.65
N PHE A 190 -4.81 -2.64 11.48
CA PHE A 190 -3.69 -3.46 10.98
C PHE A 190 -2.83 -4.11 12.09
N GLY A 191 -3.12 -3.84 13.36
CA GLY A 191 -2.24 -4.21 14.47
C GLY A 191 -0.87 -3.53 14.41
N ASP A 192 0.13 -4.13 15.07
CA ASP A 192 1.49 -3.57 15.09
C ASP A 192 2.30 -3.99 13.85
N VAL A 193 2.17 -3.19 12.78
CA VAL A 193 2.89 -3.36 11.52
C VAL A 193 4.42 -3.28 11.73
N PHE A 194 4.90 -2.52 12.72
CA PHE A 194 6.33 -2.39 13.02
C PHE A 194 6.92 -3.61 13.73
N ALA A 195 6.09 -4.44 14.37
CA ALA A 195 6.51 -5.70 14.96
C ALA A 195 6.65 -6.83 13.91
N ARG A 196 6.12 -6.63 12.70
CA ARG A 196 6.20 -7.64 11.63
C ARG A 196 7.66 -7.83 11.19
N PRO A 197 8.10 -9.09 11.01
CA PRO A 197 9.47 -9.37 10.60
C PRO A 197 9.75 -8.74 9.24
N ALA A 198 10.97 -8.25 9.05
CA ALA A 198 11.43 -7.97 7.70
C ALA A 198 11.36 -9.27 6.91
N ALA A 199 10.68 -9.28 5.77
CA ALA A 199 10.66 -10.48 4.94
C ALA A 199 12.09 -10.88 4.59
N ALA A 200 12.41 -12.16 4.77
CA ALA A 200 13.75 -12.68 4.51
C ALA A 200 14.14 -12.38 3.05
N GLY A 201 15.27 -11.71 2.84
CA GLY A 201 15.75 -11.33 1.52
C GLY A 201 15.34 -9.93 1.03
N ARG A 202 14.41 -9.24 1.71
CA ARG A 202 14.13 -7.82 1.46
C ARG A 202 15.14 -6.97 2.21
N GLY A 203 16.23 -6.62 1.54
CA GLY A 203 17.08 -5.51 1.96
C GLY A 203 16.27 -4.23 1.89
N TRP A 204 15.57 -3.87 2.96
CA TRP A 204 15.05 -2.52 3.14
C TRP A 204 16.25 -1.61 3.30
N PHE A 205 16.79 -1.16 2.17
CA PHE A 205 18.06 -0.43 2.11
C PHE A 205 17.89 0.89 2.85
N SER A 206 18.41 0.92 4.07
CA SER A 206 18.77 2.13 4.78
C SER A 206 19.82 2.88 3.96
N ARG A 207 19.44 4.03 3.40
CA ARG A 207 20.36 5.15 3.19
C ARG A 207 19.76 6.39 3.83
#